data_AF-A0A7I8MM55-F1
#
_entry.id   AF-A0A7I8MM55-F1
#
_cell.length_a   1.000
_cell.length_b   1.000
_cell.length_c   1.000
_cell.angle_alpha   90.00
_cell.angle_beta   90.00
_cell.angle_gamma   90.00
#
_symmetry.space_group_name_H-M   'P 1'
#
loop_
_entity.id
_entity.type
_entity.pdbx_description
1 polymer ?
#
loop_
_entity_poly.entity_id
_entity_poly.type
_entity_poly.pdbx_seq_one_letter_code
_entity_poly.pdbx_strand_id
1 'polypeptide(L)'
;MTKNRIKRFTPLQRLSHIFLMVTFLIQSATGLGRTFMETKWGQWLCWVFGGYDTAREVHIWVGIIMLCGFVLHVLYLLFKADWKGFPQSLFGPDSMLPRPADIREFFQHVAWFFGRRKQPEFDRWGYWEKFDYWAVFWGMAIIGITGLMMAYPFTSTKWMPGWGLNVAFWVHRIEAILAMGHIFIIHFFVGHLRRHTFPMDHAMFEGSVDLDAAREERPSWIGRLEESGQLDGALVTGVQPGLKTLYYIVGFIAIAIGVFMLIGALVNAPLVIW
;
A
#
# COMPACT_ATOMS: atom_id res chain seq x y z
N MET A 1 -25.97 -19.86 -6.73
CA MET A 1 -25.62 -18.48 -6.31
C MET A 1 -25.40 -17.66 -7.57
N THR A 2 -26.07 -16.53 -7.72
CA THR A 2 -25.96 -15.64 -8.90
C THR A 2 -24.54 -15.04 -8.96
N LYS A 3 -23.93 -15.00 -10.14
CA LYS A 3 -22.64 -14.33 -10.34
C LYS A 3 -22.90 -12.83 -10.55
N ASN A 4 -22.82 -12.05 -9.47
CA ASN A 4 -23.04 -10.60 -9.49
C ASN A 4 -21.78 -9.80 -9.15
N ARG A 5 -20.62 -10.45 -9.12
CA ARG A 5 -19.34 -9.80 -8.80
C ARG A 5 -18.31 -10.06 -9.87
N ILE A 6 -17.38 -9.13 -10.02
CA ILE A 6 -16.26 -9.24 -10.95
C ILE A 6 -14.95 -9.41 -10.18
N LYS A 7 -14.13 -10.38 -10.60
CA LYS A 7 -12.81 -10.63 -10.00
C LYS A 7 -11.87 -9.47 -10.28
N ARG A 8 -11.41 -8.80 -9.22
CA ARG A 8 -10.49 -7.66 -9.29
C ARG A 8 -9.05 -8.04 -8.90
N PHE A 9 -8.90 -8.90 -7.89
CA PHE A 9 -7.59 -9.34 -7.38
C PHE A 9 -7.48 -10.87 -7.34
N THR A 10 -6.29 -11.37 -7.64
CA THR A 10 -5.95 -12.80 -7.52
C THR A 10 -5.63 -13.17 -6.06
N PRO A 11 -5.75 -14.45 -5.66
CA PRO A 11 -5.37 -14.87 -4.30
C PRO A 11 -3.95 -14.47 -3.89
N LEU A 12 -2.99 -14.56 -4.82
CA LEU A 12 -1.60 -14.17 -4.56
C LEU A 12 -1.46 -12.67 -4.27
N GLN A 13 -2.16 -11.80 -5.00
CA GLN A 13 -2.15 -10.35 -4.75
C GLN A 13 -2.76 -9.99 -3.39
N ARG A 14 -3.82 -10.70 -2.99
CA ARG A 14 -4.45 -10.52 -1.69
C ARG A 14 -3.53 -10.96 -0.56
N LEU A 15 -2.86 -12.10 -0.74
CA LEU A 15 -1.88 -12.61 0.22
C LEU A 15 -0.68 -11.68 0.36
N SER A 16 -0.12 -11.17 -0.76
CA SER A 16 0.98 -10.22 -0.72
C SER A 16 0.59 -8.92 -0.03
N HIS A 17 -0.64 -8.46 -0.21
CA HIS A 17 -1.15 -7.29 0.50
C HIS A 17 -1.28 -7.53 2.00
N ILE A 18 -1.89 -8.64 2.43
CA ILE A 18 -1.99 -8.99 3.86
C ILE A 18 -0.61 -9.09 4.50
N PHE A 19 0.32 -9.76 3.81
CA PHE A 19 1.72 -9.85 4.23
C PHE A 19 2.32 -8.45 4.42
N LEU A 20 2.24 -7.60 3.40
CA LEU A 20 2.78 -6.24 3.44
C LEU A 20 2.14 -5.41 4.56
N MET A 21 0.82 -5.48 4.71
CA MET A 21 0.08 -4.77 5.76
C MET A 21 0.58 -5.16 7.15
N VAL A 22 0.70 -6.45 7.44
CA VAL A 22 1.16 -6.95 8.74
C VAL A 22 2.60 -6.53 9.01
N THR A 23 3.50 -6.74 8.05
CA THR A 23 4.91 -6.37 8.22
C THR A 23 5.07 -4.85 8.37
N PHE A 24 4.32 -4.05 7.59
CA PHE A 24 4.38 -2.59 7.65
C PHE A 24 3.90 -2.04 8.99
N LEU A 25 2.82 -2.59 9.56
CA LEU A 25 2.35 -2.18 10.89
C LEU A 25 3.38 -2.52 11.98
N ILE A 26 4.05 -3.68 11.90
CA ILE A 26 5.12 -4.05 12.84
C ILE A 26 6.33 -3.13 12.68
N GLN A 27 6.76 -2.85 11.43
CA GLN A 27 7.86 -1.92 11.14
C GLN A 27 7.57 -0.52 11.67
N SER A 28 6.35 -0.03 11.47
CA SER A 28 5.88 1.27 11.97
C SER A 28 5.94 1.31 13.49
N ALA A 29 5.38 0.30 14.17
CA ALA A 29 5.33 0.25 15.63
C ALA A 29 6.73 0.17 16.27
N THR A 30 7.59 -0.72 15.76
CA THR A 30 8.98 -0.87 16.25
C THR A 30 9.84 0.35 15.90
N GLY A 31 9.68 0.94 14.72
CA GLY A 31 10.41 2.13 14.29
C GLY A 31 10.01 3.37 15.10
N LEU A 32 8.71 3.59 15.30
CA LEU A 32 8.19 4.66 16.16
C LEU A 32 8.60 4.46 17.62
N GLY A 33 8.49 3.25 18.15
CA GLY A 33 8.91 2.95 19.52
C GLY A 33 10.37 3.36 19.77
N ARG A 34 11.26 3.04 18.83
CA ARG A 34 12.69 3.39 18.90
C ARG A 34 12.94 4.89 18.69
N THR A 35 12.18 5.53 17.80
CA THR A 35 12.30 6.98 17.53
C THR A 35 11.86 7.80 18.74
N PHE A 36 10.82 7.35 19.43
CA PHE A 36 10.20 8.05 20.56
C PHE A 36 10.60 7.49 21.92
N MET A 37 11.77 6.84 22.03
CA MET A 37 12.17 6.12 23.24
C MET A 37 12.31 7.02 24.48
N GLU A 38 12.58 8.31 24.29
CA GLU A 38 12.61 9.31 25.37
C GLU A 38 11.21 9.62 25.95
N THR A 39 10.13 9.11 25.32
CA THR A 39 8.74 9.32 25.76
C THR A 39 8.15 8.04 26.34
N LYS A 40 7.18 8.17 27.25
CA LYS A 40 6.43 7.03 27.81
C LYS A 40 5.73 6.21 26.73
N TRP A 41 5.27 6.86 25.67
CA TRP A 41 4.58 6.20 24.56
C TRP A 41 5.55 5.34 23.73
N GLY A 42 6.73 5.85 23.39
CA GLY A 42 7.75 5.06 22.69
C GLY A 42 8.31 3.92 23.56
N GLN A 43 8.48 4.15 24.87
CA GLN A 43 8.83 3.10 25.84
C GLN A 43 7.78 1.99 25.86
N TRP A 44 6.49 2.35 25.88
CA TRP A 44 5.39 1.39 25.83
C TRP A 44 5.38 0.60 24.51
N LEU A 45 5.56 1.28 23.37
CA LEU A 45 5.66 0.61 22.07
C LEU A 45 6.80 -0.43 22.05
N CYS A 46 7.99 -0.06 22.53
CA CYS A 46 9.12 -1.00 22.64
C CYS A 46 8.81 -2.14 23.62
N TRP A 47 8.15 -1.85 24.75
CA TRP A 47 7.79 -2.84 25.75
C TRP A 47 6.85 -3.93 25.20
N VAL A 48 5.92 -3.59 24.31
CA VAL A 48 5.05 -4.58 23.63
C VAL A 48 5.88 -5.63 22.87
N PHE A 49 7.06 -5.25 22.37
CA PHE A 49 7.99 -6.15 21.69
C PHE A 49 9.06 -6.75 22.63
N GLY A 50 8.97 -6.52 23.95
CA GLY A 50 9.94 -7.04 24.91
C GLY A 50 11.11 -6.09 25.24
N GLY A 51 10.96 -4.78 24.98
CA GLY A 51 11.97 -3.75 25.28
C GLY A 51 12.68 -3.22 24.03
N TYR A 52 13.56 -2.24 24.22
CA TYR A 52 14.21 -1.53 23.11
C TYR A 52 15.04 -2.46 22.20
N ASP A 53 15.87 -3.32 22.80
CA ASP A 53 16.75 -4.21 22.04
C ASP A 53 15.96 -5.24 21.25
N THR A 54 14.96 -5.86 21.88
CA THR A 54 14.07 -6.81 21.20
C THR A 54 13.26 -6.11 20.09
N ALA A 55 12.75 -4.90 20.33
CA ALA A 55 12.07 -4.11 19.29
C ALA A 55 13.01 -3.81 18.11
N ARG A 56 14.29 -3.54 18.35
CA ARG A 56 15.31 -3.36 17.30
C ARG A 56 15.53 -4.65 16.51
N GLU A 57 15.64 -5.80 17.17
CA GLU A 57 15.81 -7.09 16.50
C GLU A 57 14.58 -7.44 15.64
N VAL A 58 13.37 -7.28 16.20
CA VAL A 58 12.12 -7.47 15.47
C VAL A 58 12.07 -6.54 14.26
N HIS A 59 12.44 -5.26 14.42
CA HIS A 59 12.48 -4.31 13.31
C HIS A 59 13.41 -4.79 12.19
N ILE A 60 14.62 -5.24 12.51
CA ILE A 60 15.58 -5.71 11.51
C ILE A 60 15.05 -6.96 10.80
N TRP A 61 14.63 -7.98 11.55
CA TRP A 61 14.21 -9.26 10.96
C TRP A 61 12.90 -9.14 10.17
N VAL A 62 11.90 -8.43 10.69
CA VAL A 62 10.66 -8.18 9.95
C VAL A 62 10.93 -7.29 8.74
N GLY A 63 11.88 -6.35 8.81
CA GLY A 63 12.29 -5.51 7.68
C GLY A 63 12.93 -6.34 6.57
N ILE A 64 13.81 -7.28 6.91
CA ILE A 64 14.40 -8.24 5.97
C ILE A 64 13.32 -9.10 5.34
N ILE A 65 12.39 -9.65 6.14
CA ILE A 65 11.26 -10.45 5.64
C ILE A 65 10.41 -9.64 4.66
N MET A 66 10.05 -8.41 5.03
CA MET A 66 9.27 -7.49 4.20
C MET A 66 9.99 -7.20 2.87
N LEU A 67 11.31 -6.98 2.91
CA LEU A 67 12.12 -6.77 1.72
C LEU A 67 12.19 -8.02 0.82
N CYS A 68 12.31 -9.22 1.40
CA CYS A 68 12.21 -10.47 0.65
C CYS A 68 10.84 -10.58 -0.04
N GLY A 69 9.75 -10.25 0.65
CA GLY A 69 8.42 -10.19 0.05
C GLY A 69 8.31 -9.19 -1.10
N PHE A 70 8.95 -8.02 -0.97
CA PHE A 70 9.05 -7.04 -2.05
C PHE A 70 9.81 -7.56 -3.26
N VAL A 71 10.96 -8.23 -3.05
CA VAL A 71 11.72 -8.87 -4.15
C VAL A 71 10.88 -9.94 -4.83
N LEU A 72 10.18 -10.80 -4.07
CA LEU A 72 9.28 -11.80 -4.63
C LEU A 72 8.14 -11.16 -5.44
N HIS A 73 7.60 -10.03 -4.99
CA HIS A 73 6.61 -9.26 -5.73
C HIS A 73 7.17 -8.71 -7.03
N VAL A 74 8.38 -8.14 -7.03
CA VAL A 74 9.06 -7.69 -8.26
C VAL A 74 9.25 -8.85 -9.23
N LEU A 75 9.74 -10.01 -8.76
CA LEU A 75 9.88 -11.21 -9.58
C LEU A 75 8.53 -11.67 -10.15
N TYR A 76 7.47 -11.67 -9.34
CA TYR A 76 6.12 -11.98 -9.80
C TYR A 76 5.66 -11.06 -10.94
N LEU A 77 5.92 -9.75 -10.84
CA LEU A 77 5.60 -8.80 -11.90
C LEU A 77 6.41 -9.06 -13.17
N LEU A 78 7.71 -9.37 -13.03
CA LEU A 78 8.57 -9.70 -14.17
C LEU A 78 8.10 -10.98 -14.88
N PHE A 79 7.67 -12.01 -14.15
CA PHE A 79 7.13 -13.23 -14.76
C PHE A 79 5.76 -13.04 -15.40
N LYS A 80 4.94 -12.13 -14.85
CA LYS A 80 3.60 -11.84 -15.37
C LYS A 80 3.61 -10.85 -16.54
N ALA A 81 4.67 -10.06 -16.68
CA ALA A 81 4.79 -9.10 -17.76
C ALA A 81 4.76 -9.82 -19.12
N ASP A 82 3.96 -9.30 -20.04
CA ASP A 82 3.96 -9.77 -21.42
C ASP A 82 5.15 -9.16 -22.18
N TRP A 83 6.27 -9.86 -22.15
CA TRP A 83 7.49 -9.44 -22.84
C TRP A 83 7.41 -9.52 -24.36
N LYS A 84 6.46 -10.29 -24.92
CA LYS A 84 6.30 -10.40 -26.38
C LYS A 84 5.65 -9.15 -26.96
N GLY A 85 4.76 -8.51 -26.21
CA GLY A 85 4.13 -7.23 -26.56
C GLY A 85 4.89 -5.99 -26.08
N PHE A 86 6.15 -6.11 -25.66
CA PHE A 86 6.93 -5.00 -25.11
C PHE A 86 7.28 -3.95 -26.19
N PRO A 87 7.23 -2.63 -25.88
CA PRO A 87 6.87 -2.02 -24.59
C PRO A 87 5.36 -1.73 -24.41
N GLN A 88 4.53 -1.91 -25.44
CA GLN A 88 3.13 -1.50 -25.42
C GLN A 88 2.32 -2.23 -24.35
N SER A 89 2.62 -3.51 -24.11
CA SER A 89 1.99 -4.33 -23.07
C SER A 89 2.14 -3.75 -21.67
N LEU A 90 3.23 -3.01 -21.40
CA LEU A 90 3.50 -2.38 -20.11
C LEU A 90 2.66 -1.13 -19.85
N PHE A 91 2.09 -0.51 -20.89
CA PHE A 91 1.26 0.68 -20.75
C PHE A 91 -0.22 0.40 -21.05
N GLY A 92 -0.59 -0.88 -21.10
CA GLY A 92 -1.98 -1.32 -21.23
C GLY A 92 -2.88 -0.84 -20.08
N PRO A 93 -4.21 -0.91 -20.25
CA PRO A 93 -5.18 -0.45 -19.25
C PRO A 93 -5.15 -1.24 -17.94
N ASP A 94 -4.74 -2.50 -17.99
CA ASP A 94 -4.58 -3.36 -16.81
C ASP A 94 -3.21 -3.20 -16.10
N SER A 95 -2.32 -2.35 -16.64
CA SER A 95 -1.01 -2.08 -16.06
C SER A 95 -1.09 -1.08 -14.90
N MET A 96 -0.25 -1.32 -13.89
CA MET A 96 -0.04 -0.39 -12.77
C MET A 96 1.00 0.69 -13.10
N LEU A 97 1.67 0.62 -14.25
CA LEU A 97 2.63 1.65 -14.65
C LEU A 97 1.90 2.98 -14.89
N PRO A 98 2.44 4.12 -14.42
CA PRO A 98 1.89 5.42 -14.73
C PRO A 98 2.05 5.72 -16.22
N ARG A 99 1.03 6.39 -16.78
CA ARG A 99 0.90 6.72 -18.19
C ARG A 99 0.60 8.21 -18.32
N PRO A 100 0.91 8.84 -19.46
CA PRO A 100 0.50 10.22 -19.72
C PRO A 100 -1.01 10.44 -19.57
N ALA A 101 -1.82 9.41 -19.84
CA ALA A 101 -3.26 9.43 -19.61
C ALA A 101 -3.65 9.68 -18.14
N ASP A 102 -2.88 9.16 -17.18
CA ASP A 102 -3.19 9.28 -15.76
C ASP A 102 -3.07 10.75 -15.29
N ILE A 103 -2.15 11.52 -15.88
CA ILE A 103 -2.02 12.98 -15.62
C ILE A 103 -3.23 13.73 -16.19
N ARG A 104 -3.64 13.39 -17.42
CA ARG A 104 -4.83 13.98 -18.04
C ARG A 104 -6.08 13.67 -17.21
N GLU A 105 -6.24 12.43 -16.76
CA GLU A 105 -7.32 11.99 -15.89
C GLU A 105 -7.32 12.73 -14.56
N PHE A 106 -6.16 12.97 -13.95
CA PHE A 106 -6.04 13.83 -12.76
C PHE A 106 -6.63 15.22 -12.99
N PHE A 107 -6.20 15.93 -14.04
CA PHE A 107 -6.72 17.27 -14.32
C PHE A 107 -8.20 17.28 -14.71
N GLN A 108 -8.69 16.24 -15.39
CA GLN A 108 -10.12 16.07 -15.68
C GLN A 108 -10.92 15.85 -14.39
N HIS A 109 -10.40 15.03 -13.47
CA HIS A 109 -11.02 14.75 -12.18
C HIS A 109 -11.08 16.02 -11.31
N VAL A 110 -9.98 16.79 -11.27
CA VAL A 110 -9.94 18.10 -10.61
C VAL A 110 -10.96 19.06 -11.23
N ALA A 111 -11.02 19.16 -12.56
CA ALA A 111 -12.00 20.01 -13.24
C ALA A 111 -13.45 19.60 -12.92
N TRP A 112 -13.72 18.30 -12.80
CA TRP A 112 -15.02 17.78 -12.36
C TRP A 112 -15.36 18.18 -10.92
N PHE A 113 -14.41 18.14 -9.98
CA PHE A 113 -14.64 18.63 -8.61
C PHE A 113 -15.09 20.10 -8.58
N PHE A 114 -14.61 20.92 -9.53
CA PHE A 114 -15.04 22.32 -9.69
C PHE A 114 -16.24 22.50 -10.63
N GLY A 115 -16.93 21.43 -11.02
CA GLY A 115 -18.10 21.46 -11.89
C GLY A 115 -17.82 21.87 -13.34
N ARG A 116 -16.55 21.91 -13.77
CA ARG A 116 -16.13 22.38 -15.11
C ARG A 116 -16.12 21.29 -16.18
N ARG A 117 -16.18 20.02 -15.79
CA ARG A 117 -16.27 18.87 -16.69
C ARG A 117 -17.18 17.80 -16.10
N LYS A 118 -17.64 16.88 -16.95
CA LYS A 118 -18.24 15.62 -16.51
C LYS A 118 -17.19 14.78 -15.78
N GLN A 119 -17.67 13.86 -14.95
CA GLN A 119 -16.81 12.91 -14.25
C GLN A 119 -15.98 12.13 -15.28
N PRO A 120 -14.66 12.03 -15.13
CA PRO A 120 -13.84 11.21 -16.01
C PRO A 120 -14.23 9.73 -15.87
N GLU A 121 -14.25 9.05 -17.00
CA GLU A 121 -14.47 7.60 -17.07
C GLU A 121 -13.14 6.90 -16.78
N PHE A 122 -13.08 6.22 -15.64
CA PHE A 122 -11.88 5.49 -15.26
C PHE A 122 -11.90 4.06 -15.79
N ASP A 123 -10.72 3.61 -16.20
CA ASP A 123 -10.44 2.20 -16.42
C ASP A 123 -10.26 1.47 -15.07
N ARG A 124 -9.81 0.21 -15.12
CA ARG A 124 -9.65 -0.68 -13.97
C ARG A 124 -8.93 0.00 -12.82
N TRP A 125 -7.86 0.74 -13.13
CA TRP A 125 -7.06 1.51 -12.20
C TRP A 125 -7.21 2.99 -12.44
N GLY A 126 -7.53 3.74 -11.38
CA GLY A 126 -7.50 5.20 -11.40
C GLY A 126 -6.09 5.70 -11.13
N TYR A 127 -5.80 6.95 -11.54
CA TYR A 127 -4.48 7.55 -11.31
C TYR A 127 -4.06 7.52 -9.83
N TRP A 128 -5.00 7.67 -8.89
CA TRP A 128 -4.69 7.68 -7.46
C TRP A 128 -4.33 6.29 -6.93
N GLU A 129 -4.93 5.22 -7.45
CA GLU A 129 -4.56 3.84 -7.09
C GLU A 129 -3.17 3.49 -7.59
N LYS A 130 -2.80 3.98 -8.78
CA LYS A 130 -1.44 3.84 -9.30
C LYS A 130 -0.45 4.66 -8.48
N PHE A 131 -0.81 5.89 -8.12
CA PHE A 131 0.01 6.73 -7.27
C PHE A 131 0.25 6.08 -5.90
N ASP A 132 -0.81 5.57 -5.26
CA ASP A 132 -0.75 4.86 -3.98
C ASP A 132 0.15 3.61 -4.07
N TYR A 133 -0.01 2.81 -5.13
CA TYR A 133 0.86 1.67 -5.40
C TYR A 133 2.34 2.06 -5.55
N TRP A 134 2.64 3.10 -6.33
CA TRP A 134 4.02 3.52 -6.60
C TRP A 134 4.67 4.27 -5.45
N ALA A 135 3.90 5.02 -4.66
CA ALA A 135 4.39 5.65 -3.44
C ALA A 135 4.97 4.59 -2.49
N VAL A 136 4.25 3.50 -2.28
CA VAL A 136 4.74 2.37 -1.47
C VAL A 136 5.88 1.62 -2.17
N PHE A 137 5.77 1.39 -3.48
CA PHE A 137 6.80 0.65 -4.23
C PHE A 137 8.18 1.31 -4.16
N TRP A 138 8.25 2.63 -4.37
CA TRP A 138 9.52 3.37 -4.26
C TRP A 138 9.98 3.50 -2.82
N GLY A 139 9.07 3.76 -1.88
CA GLY A 139 9.40 3.84 -0.47
C GLY A 139 9.99 2.54 0.06
N MET A 140 9.47 1.39 -0.37
CA MET A 140 10.02 0.06 -0.06
C MET A 140 11.48 -0.11 -0.52
N ALA A 141 11.82 0.39 -1.71
CA ALA A 141 13.20 0.33 -2.18
C ALA A 141 14.12 1.23 -1.33
N ILE A 142 13.71 2.47 -1.06
CA ILE A 142 14.51 3.43 -0.30
C ILE A 142 14.70 2.97 1.15
N ILE A 143 13.61 2.65 1.85
CA ILE A 143 13.65 2.22 3.26
C ILE A 143 14.34 0.86 3.41
N GLY A 144 14.16 -0.04 2.44
CA GLY A 144 14.80 -1.36 2.42
C GLY A 144 16.32 -1.25 2.27
N ILE A 145 16.80 -0.47 1.30
CA ILE A 145 18.24 -0.28 1.06
C ILE A 145 18.88 0.42 2.27
N THR A 146 18.34 1.56 2.69
CA THR A 146 18.88 2.30 3.84
C THR A 146 18.81 1.51 5.14
N GLY A 147 17.76 0.72 5.33
CA GLY A 147 17.59 -0.17 6.49
C GLY A 147 18.65 -1.27 6.53
N LEU A 148 18.89 -1.95 5.41
CA LEU A 148 19.97 -2.94 5.29
C LEU A 148 21.35 -2.32 5.55
N MET A 149 21.57 -1.10 5.04
CA MET A 149 22.84 -0.41 5.26
C MET A 149 23.13 -0.18 6.74
N MET A 150 22.11 0.21 7.50
CA MET A 150 22.20 0.44 8.95
C MET A 150 22.18 -0.86 9.78
N ALA A 151 21.53 -1.91 9.28
CA ALA A 151 21.53 -3.21 9.94
C ALA A 151 22.92 -3.88 9.87
N TYR A 152 23.67 -3.64 8.79
CA TYR A 152 25.00 -4.22 8.55
C TYR A 152 26.06 -3.14 8.27
N PRO A 153 26.32 -2.21 9.21
CA PRO A 153 27.11 -1.01 8.96
C PRO A 153 28.55 -1.32 8.54
N PHE A 154 29.20 -2.33 9.14
CA PHE A 154 30.56 -2.76 8.77
C PHE A 154 30.67 -3.34 7.37
N THR A 155 29.58 -3.95 6.85
CA THR A 155 29.54 -4.42 5.46
C THR A 155 29.34 -3.24 4.53
N SER A 156 28.43 -2.33 4.88
CA SER A 156 28.13 -1.12 4.11
C SER A 156 29.36 -0.23 3.93
N THR A 157 30.14 -0.01 4.99
CA THR A 157 31.31 0.88 4.96
C THR A 157 32.51 0.33 4.17
N LYS A 158 32.45 -0.91 3.69
CA LYS A 158 33.42 -1.41 2.69
C LYS A 158 33.20 -0.79 1.31
N TRP A 159 31.99 -0.30 1.04
CA TRP A 159 31.58 0.22 -0.26
C TRP A 159 31.28 1.73 -0.24
N MET A 160 31.27 2.35 0.95
CA MET A 160 31.01 3.79 1.10
C MET A 160 31.68 4.36 2.35
N PRO A 161 31.96 5.68 2.40
CA PRO A 161 32.50 6.32 3.60
C PRO A 161 31.50 6.32 4.76
N GLY A 162 32.00 6.35 6.00
CA GLY A 162 31.18 6.26 7.21
C GLY A 162 30.11 7.35 7.35
N TRP A 163 30.35 8.57 6.84
CA TRP A 163 29.33 9.63 6.83
C TRP A 163 28.10 9.26 5.98
N GLY A 164 28.24 8.35 5.02
CA GLY A 164 27.13 7.84 4.21
C GLY A 164 26.07 7.13 5.05
N LEU A 165 26.45 6.52 6.19
CA LEU A 165 25.50 5.92 7.13
C LEU A 165 24.63 6.98 7.82
N ASN A 166 25.16 8.18 8.07
CA ASN A 166 24.38 9.28 8.64
C ASN A 166 23.31 9.77 7.63
N VAL A 167 23.68 9.86 6.35
CA VAL A 167 22.73 10.20 5.28
C VAL A 167 21.67 9.11 5.14
N ALA A 168 22.08 7.84 5.14
CA ALA A 168 21.14 6.72 5.08
C ALA A 168 20.17 6.71 6.25
N PHE A 169 20.63 6.99 7.47
CA PHE A 169 19.78 7.13 8.64
C PHE A 169 18.74 8.24 8.47
N TRP A 170 19.16 9.41 7.97
CA TRP A 170 18.27 10.55 7.76
C TRP A 170 17.22 10.24 6.68
N VAL A 171 17.64 9.67 5.55
CA VAL A 171 16.76 9.24 4.46
C VAL A 171 15.78 8.18 4.93
N HIS A 172 16.25 7.16 5.66
CA HIS A 172 15.39 6.10 6.20
C HIS A 172 14.30 6.66 7.12
N ARG A 173 14.67 7.60 8.01
CA ARG A 173 13.74 8.24 8.94
C ARG A 173 12.68 9.06 8.21
N ILE A 174 13.08 9.88 7.25
CA ILE A 174 12.15 10.69 6.46
C ILE A 174 11.22 9.81 5.66
N GLU A 175 11.76 8.82 4.96
CA GLU A 175 10.97 7.90 4.14
C GLU A 175 9.98 7.10 5.00
N ALA A 176 10.39 6.64 6.19
CA ALA A 176 9.48 5.99 7.13
C ALA A 176 8.29 6.89 7.50
N ILE A 177 8.55 8.16 7.82
CA ILE A 177 7.49 9.13 8.16
C ILE A 177 6.58 9.39 6.95
N LEU A 178 7.15 9.56 5.75
CA LEU A 178 6.39 9.75 4.52
C LEU A 178 5.52 8.54 4.20
N ALA A 179 6.07 7.32 4.32
CA ALA A 179 5.33 6.08 4.10
C ALA A 179 4.19 5.91 5.12
N MET A 180 4.45 6.13 6.41
CA MET A 180 3.40 6.09 7.44
C MET A 180 2.33 7.15 7.22
N GLY A 181 2.72 8.38 6.88
CA GLY A 181 1.77 9.46 6.57
C GLY A 181 0.92 9.13 5.35
N HIS A 182 1.54 8.62 4.28
CA HIS A 182 0.83 8.20 3.08
C HIS A 182 -0.17 7.08 3.39
N ILE A 183 0.25 6.02 4.09
CA ILE A 183 -0.61 4.88 4.40
C ILE A 183 -1.72 5.25 5.39
N PHE A 184 -1.38 5.87 6.52
CA PHE A 184 -2.35 6.13 7.59
C PHE A 184 -3.33 7.26 7.27
N ILE A 185 -2.98 8.15 6.33
CA ILE A 185 -3.85 9.25 5.91
C ILE A 185 -4.47 8.94 4.55
N ILE A 186 -3.66 8.85 3.49
CA ILE A 186 -4.17 8.79 2.11
C ILE A 186 -4.75 7.41 1.81
N HIS A 187 -3.98 6.35 2.01
CA HIS A 187 -4.43 4.99 1.69
C HIS A 187 -5.66 4.60 2.52
N PHE A 188 -5.65 4.84 3.84
CA PHE A 188 -6.82 4.59 4.69
C PHE A 188 -8.02 5.45 4.30
N PHE A 189 -7.84 6.72 3.95
CA PHE A 189 -8.94 7.55 3.46
C PHE A 189 -9.55 6.98 2.18
N VAL A 190 -8.72 6.62 1.20
CA VAL A 190 -9.18 6.04 -0.07
C VAL A 190 -9.89 4.70 0.17
N GLY A 191 -9.35 3.87 1.06
CA GLY A 191 -9.90 2.57 1.39
C GLY A 191 -11.21 2.63 2.18
N HIS A 192 -11.45 3.68 2.98
CA HIS A 192 -12.54 3.64 3.98
C HIS A 192 -13.55 4.78 3.91
N LEU A 193 -13.17 5.93 3.35
CA LEU A 193 -13.98 7.15 3.39
C LEU A 193 -14.52 7.57 2.01
N ARG A 194 -14.21 6.84 0.94
CA ARG A 194 -14.83 7.06 -0.36
C ARG A 194 -16.32 6.68 -0.32
N ARG A 195 -17.18 7.55 -0.88
CA ARG A 195 -18.64 7.38 -0.89
C ARG A 195 -19.11 5.99 -1.35
N HIS A 196 -18.52 5.47 -2.42
CA HIS A 196 -18.97 4.20 -3.02
C HIS A 196 -18.53 2.96 -2.23
N THR A 197 -17.47 3.08 -1.42
CA THR A 197 -16.91 1.97 -0.65
C THR A 197 -17.06 2.17 0.86
N PHE A 198 -17.68 3.25 1.31
CA PHE A 198 -17.91 3.49 2.74
C PHE A 198 -18.74 2.35 3.35
N PRO A 199 -18.35 1.81 4.52
CA PRO A 199 -17.31 2.30 5.42
C PRO A 199 -15.90 1.66 5.22
N MET A 200 -15.77 0.77 4.24
CA MET A 200 -14.52 0.12 3.85
C MET A 200 -14.66 -0.59 2.49
N ASP A 201 -13.69 -0.38 1.63
CA ASP A 201 -13.44 -1.20 0.45
C ASP A 201 -12.86 -2.56 0.86
N HIS A 202 -13.68 -3.59 0.78
CA HIS A 202 -13.26 -4.97 1.04
C HIS A 202 -12.62 -5.65 -0.17
N ALA A 203 -12.46 -4.99 -1.33
CA ALA A 203 -12.06 -5.63 -2.58
C ALA A 203 -10.70 -6.33 -2.49
N MET A 204 -9.74 -5.74 -1.76
CA MET A 204 -8.43 -6.35 -1.55
C MET A 204 -8.49 -7.59 -0.64
N PHE A 205 -9.47 -7.65 0.26
CA PHE A 205 -9.67 -8.82 1.11
C PHE A 205 -10.51 -9.88 0.45
N GLU A 206 -11.55 -9.51 -0.31
CA GLU A 206 -12.47 -10.41 -0.98
C GLU A 206 -11.92 -10.95 -2.32
N GLY A 207 -11.20 -10.10 -3.05
CA GLY A 207 -10.72 -10.36 -4.40
C GLY A 207 -11.67 -9.94 -5.52
N SER A 208 -12.87 -9.47 -5.19
CA SER A 208 -13.90 -9.12 -6.15
C SER A 208 -14.69 -7.89 -5.72
N VAL A 209 -15.29 -7.21 -6.68
CA VAL A 209 -16.18 -6.05 -6.46
C VAL A 209 -17.57 -6.34 -7.02
N ASP A 210 -18.57 -5.64 -6.50
CA ASP A 210 -19.93 -5.69 -7.05
C ASP A 210 -19.94 -5.19 -8.50
N LEU A 211 -20.62 -5.91 -9.39
CA LEU A 211 -20.59 -5.59 -10.82
C LEU A 211 -21.28 -4.25 -11.10
N ASP A 212 -22.39 -3.96 -10.44
CA ASP A 212 -23.14 -2.73 -10.68
C ASP A 212 -22.38 -1.51 -10.16
N ALA A 213 -21.77 -1.63 -8.97
CA ALA A 213 -20.85 -0.62 -8.46
C ALA A 213 -19.64 -0.41 -9.39
N ALA A 214 -19.09 -1.50 -9.97
CA ALA A 214 -17.99 -1.40 -10.92
C ALA A 214 -18.39 -0.74 -12.25
N ARG A 215 -19.64 -0.90 -12.71
CA ARG A 215 -20.16 -0.18 -13.89
C ARG A 215 -20.21 1.33 -13.65
N GLU A 216 -20.58 1.76 -12.44
CA GLU A 216 -20.62 3.17 -12.07
C GLU A 216 -19.21 3.75 -11.88
N GLU A 217 -18.35 3.08 -11.10
CA GLU A 217 -17.02 3.59 -10.76
C GLU A 217 -16.00 3.44 -11.90
N ARG A 218 -16.13 2.39 -12.71
CA ARG A 218 -15.12 1.93 -13.69
C ARG A 218 -15.74 1.60 -15.05
N PRO A 219 -16.53 2.51 -15.66
CA PRO A 219 -17.29 2.22 -16.87
C PRO A 219 -16.40 1.75 -18.02
N SER A 220 -15.23 2.37 -18.23
CA SER A 220 -14.31 1.98 -19.32
C SER A 220 -13.73 0.57 -19.13
N TRP A 221 -13.56 0.13 -17.87
CA TRP A 221 -13.11 -1.23 -17.59
C TRP A 221 -14.17 -2.27 -17.96
N ILE A 222 -15.41 -2.04 -17.52
CA ILE A 222 -16.51 -2.97 -17.80
C ILE A 222 -16.85 -2.96 -19.29
N GLY A 223 -16.94 -1.79 -19.91
CA GLY A 223 -17.21 -1.67 -21.36
C GLY A 223 -16.20 -2.45 -22.20
N ARG A 224 -14.89 -2.36 -21.89
CA ARG A 224 -13.87 -3.16 -22.58
C ARG A 224 -14.10 -4.68 -22.42
N LEU A 225 -14.49 -5.13 -21.23
CA LEU A 225 -14.72 -6.56 -20.98
C LEU A 225 -15.98 -7.07 -21.70
N GLU A 226 -16.99 -6.23 -21.86
CA GLU A 226 -18.19 -6.52 -22.65
C GLU A 226 -17.87 -6.60 -24.13
N GLU A 227 -17.18 -5.59 -24.68
CA GLU A 227 -16.77 -5.53 -26.08
C GLU A 227 -15.87 -6.72 -26.48
N SER A 228 -14.99 -7.15 -25.58
CA SER A 228 -14.08 -8.29 -25.81
C SER A 228 -14.70 -9.65 -25.52
N GLY A 229 -15.94 -9.72 -25.01
CA GLY A 229 -16.61 -10.97 -24.62
C GLY A 229 -15.97 -11.67 -23.42
N GLN A 230 -15.15 -10.98 -22.64
CA GLN A 230 -14.41 -11.54 -21.49
C GLN A 230 -15.14 -11.39 -20.16
N LEU A 231 -16.23 -10.63 -20.10
CA LEU A 231 -16.96 -10.33 -18.87
C LEU A 231 -17.39 -11.61 -18.12
N ASP A 232 -18.06 -12.55 -18.80
CA ASP A 232 -18.61 -13.77 -18.18
C ASP A 232 -17.55 -14.65 -17.51
N GLY A 233 -16.33 -14.67 -18.08
CA GLY A 233 -15.17 -15.37 -17.53
C GLY A 233 -14.59 -14.70 -16.28
N ALA A 234 -14.80 -13.39 -16.12
CA ALA A 234 -14.38 -12.63 -14.96
C ALA A 234 -15.42 -12.62 -13.81
N LEU A 235 -16.65 -13.03 -14.10
CA LEU A 235 -17.73 -13.07 -13.11
C LEU A 235 -17.56 -14.20 -12.09
N VAL A 236 -17.68 -13.85 -10.82
CA VAL A 236 -17.55 -14.72 -9.65
C VAL A 236 -18.74 -14.58 -8.71
N THR A 237 -18.94 -15.58 -7.86
CA THR A 237 -19.94 -15.52 -6.78
C THR A 237 -19.42 -14.69 -5.61
N GLY A 238 -20.34 -14.03 -4.89
CA GLY A 238 -20.02 -13.36 -3.64
C GLY A 238 -19.47 -14.29 -2.56
N VAL A 239 -18.70 -13.72 -1.63
CA VAL A 239 -18.26 -14.43 -0.44
C VAL A 239 -19.38 -14.61 0.57
N GLN A 240 -19.21 -15.59 1.45
CA GLN A 240 -20.14 -15.84 2.54
C GLN A 240 -20.18 -14.64 3.52
N PRO A 241 -21.36 -14.29 4.08
CA PRO A 241 -21.50 -13.14 4.97
C PRO A 241 -20.53 -13.11 6.15
N GLY A 242 -20.27 -14.26 6.79
CA GLY A 242 -19.34 -14.34 7.92
C GLY A 242 -17.90 -13.97 7.55
N LEU A 243 -17.45 -14.36 6.36
CA LEU A 243 -16.13 -14.01 5.85
C LEU A 243 -16.03 -12.51 5.51
N LYS A 244 -17.12 -11.92 5.01
CA LYS A 244 -17.22 -10.48 4.79
C LYS A 244 -17.08 -9.70 6.10
N THR A 245 -17.74 -10.15 7.17
CA THR A 245 -17.60 -9.55 8.51
C THR A 245 -16.15 -9.61 9.00
N LEU A 246 -15.46 -10.74 8.79
CA LEU A 246 -14.05 -10.87 9.13
C LEU A 246 -13.18 -9.83 8.40
N TYR A 247 -13.43 -9.57 7.11
CA TYR A 247 -12.69 -8.56 6.35
C TYR A 247 -12.86 -7.15 6.93
N TYR A 248 -14.08 -6.77 7.33
CA TYR A 248 -14.31 -5.50 8.00
C TYR A 248 -13.55 -5.43 9.34
N ILE A 249 -13.63 -6.48 10.16
CA ILE A 249 -12.93 -6.51 11.46
C ILE A 249 -11.43 -6.30 11.26
N VAL A 250 -10.81 -7.07 10.35
CA VAL A 250 -9.38 -6.97 10.06
C VAL A 250 -9.02 -5.57 9.56
N GLY A 251 -9.80 -5.01 8.62
CA GLY A 251 -9.56 -3.67 8.10
C GLY A 251 -9.66 -2.57 9.17
N PHE A 252 -10.72 -2.60 10.00
CA PHE A 252 -10.88 -1.62 11.07
C PHE A 252 -9.82 -1.74 12.17
N ILE A 253 -9.36 -2.95 12.50
CA ILE A 253 -8.23 -3.15 13.40
C ILE A 253 -6.96 -2.51 12.82
N ALA A 254 -6.67 -2.75 11.54
CA ALA A 254 -5.51 -2.17 10.87
C ALA A 254 -5.55 -0.63 10.88
N ILE A 255 -6.72 -0.03 10.61
CA ILE A 255 -6.90 1.43 10.75
C ILE A 255 -6.68 1.88 12.17
N ALA A 256 -7.33 1.24 13.15
CA ALA A 256 -7.24 1.66 14.55
C ALA A 256 -5.78 1.67 15.02
N ILE A 257 -5.01 0.65 14.65
CA ILE A 257 -3.57 0.57 14.93
C ILE A 257 -2.81 1.70 14.23
N GLY A 258 -3.04 1.92 12.93
CA GLY A 258 -2.35 2.99 12.18
C GLY A 258 -2.69 4.39 12.65
N VAL A 259 -3.96 4.67 12.97
CA VAL A 259 -4.42 5.95 13.54
C VAL A 259 -3.84 6.14 14.95
N PHE A 260 -3.81 5.10 15.79
CA PHE A 260 -3.14 5.15 17.08
C PHE A 260 -1.66 5.52 16.92
N MET A 261 -0.95 4.90 15.97
CA MET A 261 0.45 5.21 15.68
C MET A 261 0.64 6.64 15.17
N LEU A 262 -0.23 7.10 14.27
CA LEU A 262 -0.19 8.46 13.72
C LEU A 262 -0.40 9.52 14.80
N ILE A 263 -1.47 9.39 15.58
CA ILE A 263 -1.80 10.33 16.66
C ILE A 263 -0.69 10.30 17.72
N GLY A 264 -0.23 9.12 18.12
CA GLY A 264 0.86 8.98 19.08
C GLY A 264 2.15 9.66 18.61
N ALA A 265 2.52 9.48 17.34
CA ALA A 265 3.67 10.15 16.76
C ALA A 265 3.52 11.68 16.75
N LEU A 266 2.36 12.21 16.36
CA LEU A 266 2.10 13.66 16.33
C LEU A 266 2.13 14.30 17.72
N VAL A 267 1.53 13.64 18.72
CA VAL A 267 1.49 14.14 20.10
C VAL A 267 2.89 14.16 20.74
N ASN A 268 3.73 13.17 20.41
CA ASN A 268 5.07 13.04 21.00
C ASN A 268 6.17 13.72 20.18
N ALA A 269 5.91 14.14 18.93
CA ALA A 269 6.87 14.81 18.05
C ALA A 269 7.58 16.04 18.68
N PRO A 270 6.91 16.89 19.48
CA PRO A 270 7.57 18.03 20.14
C PRO A 270 8.49 17.64 21.31
N LEU A 271 8.40 16.39 21.80
CA LEU A 271 9.12 15.92 22.97
C LEU A 271 10.48 15.27 22.64
N VAL A 272 10.79 15.12 21.34
CA VAL A 272 12.03 14.49 20.86
C VAL A 272 12.87 15.52 20.13
N ILE A 273 14.18 15.49 20.37
CA ILE A 273 15.15 16.31 19.65
C ILE A 273 15.55 15.55 18.37
N TRP A 274 15.35 16.19 17.22
CA TRP A 274 15.46 15.58 15.88
C TRP A 274 16.87 15.57 15.29
#